data_AF-A0A957B222-F1
#
_entry.id   AF-A0A957B222-F1
#
_cell.length_a   1.000
_cell.length_b   1.000
_cell.length_c   1.000
_cell.angle_alpha   90.00
_cell.angle_beta   90.00
_cell.angle_gamma   90.00
#
_symmetry.space_group_name_H-M   'P 1'
#
loop_
_entity.id
_entity.type
_entity.pdbx_description
1 polymer ?
#
loop_
_entity_poly.entity_id
_entity_poly.type
_entity_poly.pdbx_seq_one_letter_code
_entity_poly.pdbx_strand_id
1 'polypeptide(L)'
;LRYDLVIEKEGAFQRVQVKTAWLMENGCIAFNSSSLDKSEQRDKTFRDYREDIDLFAAYCPQLEKIYLVPVADAASRHCYLRIEPTQNGQTKGIRWAADYEL
;
A
#
# COMPACT_ATOMS: atom_id res chain seq x y z
N LEU A 1 4.64 16.09 -7.39
CA LEU A 1 4.51 14.85 -8.20
C LEU A 1 3.70 13.86 -7.36
N ARG A 2 2.63 13.26 -7.90
CA ARG A 2 1.66 12.46 -7.11
C ARG A 2 1.77 10.95 -7.32
N TYR A 3 2.52 10.51 -8.33
CA TYR A 3 2.88 9.13 -8.61
C TYR A 3 4.35 9.09 -9.06
N ASP A 4 4.99 7.94 -8.92
CA ASP A 4 6.40 7.76 -9.26
C ASP A 4 6.58 7.09 -10.62
N LEU A 5 5.68 6.17 -10.98
CA LEU A 5 5.75 5.36 -12.19
C LEU A 5 4.38 5.28 -12.89
N VAL A 6 4.40 4.85 -14.15
CA VAL A 6 3.22 4.43 -14.89
C VAL A 6 3.48 3.04 -15.45
N ILE A 7 2.51 2.14 -15.30
CA ILE A 7 2.50 0.82 -15.93
C ILE A 7 1.56 0.89 -17.13
N GLU A 8 2.01 0.41 -18.29
CA GLU A 8 1.17 0.21 -19.46
C GLU A 8 0.88 -1.29 -19.60
N LYS A 9 -0.39 -1.64 -19.80
CA LYS A 9 -0.84 -3.00 -20.06
C LYS A 9 -2.03 -2.95 -21.02
N GLU A 10 -1.87 -3.58 -22.19
CA GLU A 10 -2.94 -3.72 -23.20
C GLU A 10 -3.56 -2.38 -23.65
N GLY A 11 -2.74 -1.33 -23.72
CA GLY A 11 -3.14 0.03 -24.07
C GLY A 11 -3.73 0.83 -22.91
N ALA A 12 -3.87 0.24 -21.71
CA ALA A 12 -4.31 0.91 -20.50
C ALA A 12 -3.12 1.35 -19.65
N PHE A 13 -3.20 2.56 -19.08
CA PHE A 13 -2.17 3.12 -18.22
C PHE A 13 -2.63 3.17 -16.77
N GLN A 14 -1.78 2.73 -15.85
CA GLN A 14 -2.02 2.76 -14.41
C GLN A 14 -0.92 3.59 -13.72
N ARG A 15 -1.33 4.62 -12.97
CA ARG A 15 -0.46 5.48 -12.16
C ARG A 15 -0.08 4.75 -10.88
N VAL A 16 1.21 4.69 -10.58
CA VAL A 16 1.74 3.90 -9.47
C VAL A 16 2.57 4.76 -8.52
N GLN A 17 2.24 4.70 -7.24
CA GLN A 17 3.10 5.23 -6.17
C GLN A 17 3.94 4.08 -5.59
N VAL A 18 5.26 4.26 -5.57
CA VAL A 18 6.19 3.33 -4.96
C VAL A 18 6.30 3.63 -3.46
N LYS A 19 6.29 2.58 -2.65
CA LYS A 19 6.46 2.65 -1.20
C LYS A 19 7.44 1.57 -0.75
N THR A 20 8.24 1.90 0.25
CA THR A 20 8.96 0.91 1.04
C THR A 20 8.01 0.35 2.09
N ALA A 21 7.87 -0.96 2.10
CA ALA A 21 7.16 -1.73 3.11
C ALA A 21 8.13 -2.34 4.12
N TRP A 22 7.61 -2.70 5.27
CA TRP A 22 8.37 -3.37 6.33
C TRP A 22 7.60 -4.59 6.84
N LEU A 23 8.36 -5.63 7.18
CA LEU A 23 7.85 -6.81 7.87
C LEU A 23 7.62 -6.48 9.35
N MET A 24 6.46 -6.86 9.87
CA MET A 24 6.09 -6.72 11.27
C MET A 24 6.21 -8.06 11.98
N GLU A 25 6.57 -8.02 13.26
CA GLU A 25 6.68 -9.22 14.13
C GLU A 25 5.39 -10.02 14.21
N ASN A 26 4.25 -9.37 13.99
CA ASN A 26 2.94 -9.99 14.07
C ASN A 26 2.52 -10.69 12.76
N GLY A 27 3.41 -11.00 11.82
CA GLY A 27 3.07 -11.72 10.58
C GLY A 27 2.33 -10.87 9.54
N CYS A 28 2.63 -9.58 9.47
CA CYS A 28 2.10 -8.64 8.49
C CYS A 28 3.23 -7.90 7.76
N ILE A 29 2.97 -7.50 6.52
CA ILE A 29 3.73 -6.49 5.79
C ILE A 29 2.94 -5.20 5.86
N ALA A 30 3.60 -4.09 6.17
CA ALA A 30 2.95 -2.79 6.27
C ALA A 30 3.67 -1.72 5.45
N PHE A 31 2.89 -0.78 4.92
CA PHE A 31 3.42 0.43 4.29
C PHE A 31 2.50 1.63 4.54
N ASN A 32 3.04 2.84 4.36
CA ASN A 32 2.26 4.08 4.45
C ASN A 32 1.44 4.27 3.18
N SER A 33 0.12 4.24 3.32
CA SER A 33 -0.86 4.47 2.24
C SER A 33 -1.40 5.91 2.24
N SER A 34 -0.76 6.80 2.99
CA SER A 34 -1.04 8.25 2.99
C SER A 34 0.25 9.04 2.90
N SER A 35 0.22 10.18 2.22
CA SER A 35 1.26 11.21 2.33
C SER A 35 0.92 12.16 3.48
N LEU A 36 1.92 12.44 4.32
CA LEU A 36 1.85 13.52 5.29
C LEU A 36 2.39 14.79 4.62
N ASP A 37 1.50 15.70 4.22
CA ASP A 37 1.91 17.04 3.85
C ASP A 37 2.40 17.77 5.11
N LYS A 38 3.69 18.10 5.16
CA LYS A 38 4.31 18.93 6.23
C LYS A 38 4.43 20.40 5.82
N SER A 39 3.69 20.83 4.80
CA SER A 39 3.69 22.20 4.33
C SER A 39 2.91 23.09 5.31
N GLU A 40 3.66 23.79 6.18
CA GLU A 40 3.37 25.11 6.75
C GLU A 40 1.95 25.35 7.31
N GLN A 41 1.85 25.32 8.64
CA GLN A 41 0.82 25.98 9.47
C GLN A 41 -0.67 25.67 9.19
N ARG A 42 -1.30 25.03 10.18
CA ARG A 42 -2.74 24.65 10.34
C ARG A 42 -3.14 23.32 9.71
N ASP A 43 -3.57 22.44 10.61
CA ASP A 43 -4.23 21.14 10.38
C ASP A 43 -3.46 20.08 9.57
N LYS A 44 -3.10 19.00 10.27
CA LYS A 44 -2.60 17.75 9.69
C LYS A 44 -3.70 17.13 8.82
N THR A 45 -3.80 17.55 7.56
CA THR A 45 -4.73 16.97 6.61
C THR A 45 -4.11 15.71 6.02
N PHE A 46 -4.65 14.55 6.39
CA PHE A 46 -4.38 13.31 5.66
C PHE A 46 -5.08 13.43 4.31
N ARG A 47 -4.32 13.58 3.23
CA ARG A 47 -4.87 13.62 1.87
C ARG A 47 -4.92 12.21 1.31
N ASP A 48 -6.12 11.82 0.93
CA ASP A 48 -6.41 10.52 0.35
C ASP A 48 -5.83 10.42 -1.07
N TYR A 49 -5.23 9.29 -1.40
CA TYR A 49 -4.63 9.04 -2.72
C TYR A 49 -5.64 8.58 -3.77
N ARG A 50 -6.90 8.35 -3.38
CA ARG A 50 -7.94 7.71 -4.22
C ARG A 50 -8.16 8.33 -5.60
N GLU A 51 -7.84 9.60 -5.81
CA GLU A 51 -7.99 10.26 -7.13
C GLU A 51 -6.65 10.41 -7.89
N ASP A 52 -5.53 10.21 -7.20
CA ASP A 52 -4.20 10.59 -7.68
C ASP A 52 -3.41 9.42 -8.28
N ILE A 53 -3.65 8.21 -7.80
CA ILE A 53 -2.94 6.98 -8.21
C ILE A 53 -3.94 5.83 -8.34
N ASP A 54 -3.58 4.83 -9.13
CA ASP A 54 -4.40 3.64 -9.32
C ASP A 54 -3.88 2.47 -8.46
N LEU A 55 -2.56 2.40 -8.27
CA LEU A 55 -1.88 1.35 -7.51
C LEU A 55 -0.81 1.90 -6.55
N PHE A 56 -0.60 1.18 -5.45
CA PHE A 56 0.64 1.21 -4.69
C PHE A 56 1.54 0.05 -5.11
N ALA A 57 2.81 0.32 -5.38
CA ALA A 57 3.85 -0.71 -5.47
C ALA A 57 4.68 -0.70 -4.19
N ALA A 58 4.44 -1.69 -3.33
CA ALA A 58 5.07 -1.80 -2.02
C ALA A 58 6.22 -2.82 -2.07
N TYR A 59 7.47 -2.35 -2.02
CA TYR A 59 8.64 -3.23 -1.94
C TYR A 59 8.99 -3.50 -0.47
N CYS A 60 9.08 -4.78 -0.07
CA CYS A 60 9.51 -5.20 1.26
C CYS A 60 10.95 -5.76 1.19
N PRO A 61 11.98 -4.99 1.60
CA PRO A 61 13.37 -5.42 1.51
C PRO A 61 13.67 -6.70 2.31
N GLN A 62 12.99 -6.91 3.44
CA GLN A 62 13.20 -8.09 4.30
C GLN A 62 12.80 -9.40 3.62
N LEU A 63 11.85 -9.35 2.68
CA LEU A 63 11.35 -10.52 1.96
C LEU A 63 11.76 -10.52 0.48
N GLU A 64 12.44 -9.46 0.02
CA GLU A 64 12.79 -9.22 -1.39
C GLU A 64 11.58 -9.35 -2.34
N LYS A 65 10.40 -8.89 -1.89
CA LYS A 65 9.13 -9.02 -2.61
C LYS A 65 8.46 -7.69 -2.87
N ILE A 66 7.70 -7.63 -3.96
CA ILE A 66 6.89 -6.46 -4.35
C ILE A 66 5.41 -6.84 -4.30
N TYR A 67 4.59 -5.93 -3.78
CA TYR A 67 3.15 -6.08 -3.72
C TYR A 67 2.46 -4.92 -4.47
N LEU A 68 1.61 -5.25 -5.44
CA LEU A 68 0.78 -4.29 -6.17
C LEU A 68 -0.61 -4.23 -5.54
N VAL A 69 -0.89 -3.15 -4.81
CA VAL A 69 -2.14 -2.97 -4.07
C VAL A 69 -2.99 -1.89 -4.72
N PRO A 70 -4.23 -2.17 -5.17
CA PRO A 70 -5.17 -1.15 -5.62
C PRO A 70 -5.40 -0.08 -4.56
N VAL A 71 -5.46 1.19 -4.96
CA VAL A 71 -5.71 2.29 -4.02
C VAL A 71 -7.04 2.12 -3.27
N ALA A 72 -8.04 1.49 -3.91
CA ALA A 72 -9.34 1.19 -3.33
C ALA A 72 -9.27 0.16 -2.18
N ASP A 73 -8.29 -0.74 -2.22
CA ASP A 73 -8.11 -1.79 -1.22
C ASP A 73 -7.25 -1.31 -0.04
N ALA A 74 -6.43 -0.27 -0.25
CA ALA A 74 -5.58 0.29 0.80
C ALA A 74 -6.41 1.07 1.83
N ALA A 75 -6.13 0.84 3.12
CA ALA A 75 -6.72 1.66 4.18
C ALA A 75 -6.10 3.08 4.17
N SER A 76 -6.74 4.04 4.82
CA SER A 76 -6.45 5.48 4.67
C SER A 76 -5.12 5.98 5.25
N ARG A 77 -4.36 5.17 5.99
CA ARG A 77 -3.14 5.62 6.69
C ARG A 77 -2.00 4.63 6.61
N HIS A 78 -2.30 3.37 6.94
CA HIS A 78 -1.39 2.25 6.75
C HIS A 78 -2.14 1.13 6.07
N CYS A 79 -1.52 0.52 5.08
CA CYS A 79 -1.99 -0.74 4.52
C CYS A 79 -1.24 -1.89 5.19
N TYR A 80 -1.98 -2.94 5.54
CA TYR A 80 -1.46 -4.17 6.11
C TYR A 80 -1.83 -5.33 5.20
N LEU A 81 -0.83 -6.12 4.81
CA LEU A 81 -0.96 -7.36 4.05
C LEU A 81 -0.51 -8.52 4.94
N ARG A 82 -1.36 -9.52 5.10
CA ARG A 82 -1.16 -10.63 6.03
C ARG A 82 -0.37 -11.76 5.36
N ILE A 83 0.66 -12.27 6.03
CA ILE A 83 1.43 -13.45 5.58
C ILE A 83 1.17 -14.70 6.42
N GLU A 84 0.83 -14.52 7.70
CA GLU A 84 0.55 -15.62 8.63
C GLU A 84 -0.90 -15.56 9.13
N PRO A 85 -1.49 -16.65 9.65
CA PRO A 85 -2.79 -16.60 10.30
C PRO A 85 -2.86 -15.55 11.43
N THR A 86 -4.05 -15.00 11.67
CA THR A 86 -4.26 -14.07 12.79
C THR A 86 -4.30 -14.84 14.11
N GLN A 87 -3.77 -14.24 15.19
CA GLN A 87 -3.73 -14.88 16.50
C GLN A 87 -5.11 -15.18 17.09
N ASN A 88 -6.12 -14.37 16.76
CA ASN A 88 -7.49 -14.52 17.25
C ASN A 88 -8.41 -15.30 16.29
N GLY A 89 -7.86 -15.90 15.22
CA GLY A 89 -8.64 -16.68 14.25
C GLY A 89 -9.57 -15.83 13.37
N GLN A 90 -9.37 -14.51 13.31
CA GLN A 90 -10.07 -13.66 12.35
C GLN A 90 -9.73 -14.10 10.92
N THR A 91 -10.75 -14.24 10.08
CA THR A 91 -10.63 -14.62 8.67
C THR A 91 -11.28 -13.63 7.71
N LYS A 92 -12.16 -12.74 8.22
CA LYS A 92 -12.88 -11.75 7.43
C LYS A 92 -12.11 -10.43 7.35
N GLY A 93 -12.17 -9.77 6.20
CA GLY A 93 -11.54 -8.46 5.98
C GLY A 93 -10.01 -8.49 5.96
N ILE A 94 -9.41 -9.67 5.78
CA ILE A 94 -7.97 -9.83 5.65
C ILE A 94 -7.58 -9.59 4.20
N ARG A 95 -6.58 -8.74 3.99
CA ARG A 95 -5.83 -8.65 2.75
C ARG A 95 -4.64 -9.60 2.86
N TRP A 96 -4.66 -10.72 2.15
CA TRP A 96 -3.51 -11.63 2.15
C TRP A 96 -2.44 -11.10 1.22
N ALA A 97 -1.18 -11.15 1.64
CA ALA A 97 -0.05 -10.66 0.84
C ALA A 97 0.04 -11.39 -0.51
N ALA A 98 -0.28 -12.69 -0.53
CA ALA A 98 -0.28 -13.52 -1.73
C ALA A 98 -1.24 -13.02 -2.83
N ASP A 99 -2.33 -12.33 -2.47
CA ASP A 99 -3.29 -11.82 -3.45
C ASP A 99 -2.77 -10.59 -4.22
N TYR A 100 -1.69 -9.98 -3.72
CA TYR A 100 -1.10 -8.75 -4.26
C TYR A 100 0.36 -8.92 -4.69
N GLU A 101 0.96 -10.10 -4.50
CA GLU A 101 2.36 -10.35 -4.85
C GLU A 101 2.56 -10.33 -6.37
N LEU A 102 3.62 -9.62 -6.83
CA LEU A 102 3.99 -9.53 -8.24
C LEU A 102 4.81 -10.74 -8.70
#